data_AF-A0A8J7B8N9-F1
#
_entry.id   AF-A0A8J7B8N9-F1
#
_cell.length_a   1.000
_cell.length_b   1.000
_cell.length_c   1.000
_cell.angle_alpha   90.00
_cell.angle_beta   90.00
_cell.angle_gamma   90.00
#
_symmetry.space_group_name_H-M   'P 1'
#
loop_
_entity.id
_entity.type
_entity.pdbx_description
1 polymer ?
#
loop_
_entity_poly.entity_id
_entity_poly.type
_entity_poly.pdbx_seq_one_letter_code
_entity_poly.pdbx_strand_id
1 'polypeptide(L)'
;MVFHQRCAYCESEERLTLDRFIPIFSGGPDCLGNLVIACHTCNSSKKNHDPREWFMKQPFFDQERWLEILKLLGKTEASYCQIPLF
;
A
#
# COMPACT_ATOMS: atom_id res chain seq x y z
N MET A 1 -8.64 10.38 7.73
CA MET A 1 -7.51 9.88 8.56
C MET A 1 -6.52 9.25 7.60
N VAL A 2 -5.67 10.02 6.89
CA VAL A 2 -4.51 10.82 7.32
C VAL A 2 -3.34 9.94 7.81
N PHE A 3 -2.66 9.27 6.89
CA PHE A 3 -1.22 9.03 7.05
C PHE A 3 -0.56 10.42 7.02
N HIS A 4 -0.11 10.88 8.17
CA HIS A 4 0.41 12.23 8.41
C HIS A 4 1.76 12.44 7.72
N GLN A 5 1.79 12.59 6.39
CA GLN A 5 3.04 12.79 5.63
C GLN A 5 4.10 11.72 5.97
N ARG A 6 3.68 10.46 6.08
CA ARG A 6 4.57 9.32 6.33
C ARG A 6 4.30 8.20 5.34
N CYS A 7 5.32 7.41 5.06
CA CYS A 7 5.20 6.17 4.32
C CYS A 7 4.26 5.22 5.06
N ALA A 8 3.26 4.70 4.35
CA ALA A 8 2.28 3.76 4.87
C ALA A 8 2.90 2.43 5.29
N TYR A 9 4.11 2.10 4.82
CA TYR A 9 4.82 0.87 5.15
C TYR A 9 5.85 1.05 6.27
N CYS A 10 6.80 1.98 6.09
CA CYS A 10 7.96 2.13 6.98
C CYS A 10 7.96 3.42 7.82
N GLU A 11 6.90 4.23 7.76
CA GLU A 11 6.76 5.52 8.47
C GLU A 11 7.75 6.61 8.10
N SER A 12 8.68 6.38 7.17
CA SER A 12 9.59 7.45 6.72
C SER A 12 8.80 8.66 6.21
N GLU A 13 9.22 9.86 6.61
CA GLU A 13 8.69 11.13 6.12
C GLU A 13 9.44 11.63 4.87
N GLU A 14 10.48 10.91 4.44
CA GLU A 14 11.35 11.34 3.36
C GLU A 14 10.86 10.88 1.99
N ARG A 15 10.99 11.77 0.99
CA ARG A 15 10.77 11.48 -0.44
C ARG A 15 9.48 10.70 -0.70
N LEU A 16 8.38 11.22 -0.16
CA LEU A 16 7.06 10.62 -0.27
C LEU A 16 6.51 10.72 -1.68
N THR A 17 5.85 9.65 -2.11
CA THR A 17 5.20 9.50 -3.41
C THR A 17 3.85 8.80 -3.21
N LEU A 18 3.00 8.85 -4.23
CA LEU A 18 1.82 7.97 -4.28
C LEU A 18 2.23 6.63 -4.88
N ASP A 19 1.92 5.55 -4.15
CA ASP A 19 2.13 4.18 -4.58
C ASP A 19 0.78 3.52 -4.88
N ARG A 20 0.76 2.74 -5.96
CA ARG A 20 -0.38 1.89 -6.31
C ARG A 20 -0.27 0.61 -5.50
N PHE A 21 -1.17 0.47 -4.55
CA PHE A 21 -1.19 -0.66 -3.63
C PHE A 21 -1.28 -1.99 -4.40
N ILE A 22 -2.24 -2.10 -5.33
CA ILE A 22 -2.32 -3.17 -6.33
C ILE A 22 -1.61 -2.71 -7.61
N PRO A 23 -0.65 -3.50 -8.15
CA PRO A 23 0.07 -3.19 -9.39
C PRO A 23 -0.84 -2.97 -10.62
N ILE A 24 -0.37 -2.13 -11.55
CA ILE A 24 -1.09 -1.72 -12.78
C ILE A 24 -1.49 -2.91 -13.67
N PHE A 25 -0.70 -4.00 -13.66
CA PHE A 25 -0.95 -5.19 -14.49
C PHE A 25 -2.32 -5.84 -14.21
N SER A 26 -2.94 -5.54 -13.07
CA SER A 26 -4.28 -6.02 -12.70
C SER A 26 -5.43 -5.16 -13.23
N GLY A 27 -5.18 -4.07 -13.97
CA GLY A 27 -6.25 -3.26 -14.58
C GLY A 27 -7.06 -2.40 -13.60
N GLY A 28 -6.50 -2.11 -12.42
CA GLY A 28 -7.18 -1.31 -11.39
C GLY A 28 -7.29 0.16 -11.78
N PRO A 29 -8.45 0.81 -11.60
CA PRO A 29 -8.58 2.26 -11.80
C PRO A 29 -7.67 3.01 -10.83
N ASP A 30 -7.17 4.17 -11.25
CA ASP A 30 -6.48 5.14 -10.39
C ASP A 30 -7.50 5.77 -9.41
N CYS A 31 -8.00 4.96 -8.46
CA CYS A 31 -8.96 5.36 -7.45
C CYS A 31 -8.30 5.50 -6.08
N LEU A 32 -8.90 6.34 -5.22
CA LEU A 32 -8.40 6.54 -3.85
C LEU A 32 -8.31 5.23 -3.05
N GLY A 33 -9.13 4.22 -3.39
CA GLY A 33 -9.07 2.87 -2.80
C GLY A 33 -7.89 2.00 -3.26
N ASN A 34 -6.98 2.53 -4.10
CA ASN A 34 -5.78 1.83 -4.55
C ASN A 34 -4.49 2.67 -4.39
N LEU A 35 -4.55 3.82 -3.72
CA LEU A 35 -3.40 4.71 -3.55
C LEU A 35 -3.03 4.86 -2.08
N VAL A 36 -1.74 4.69 -1.78
CA VAL A 36 -1.16 4.94 -0.45
C VAL A 36 0.01 5.92 -0.57
N ILE A 37 0.30 6.63 0.51
CA ILE A 37 1.54 7.42 0.61
C ILE A 37 2.67 6.44 0.88
N ALA A 38 3.72 6.42 0.07
CA ALA A 38 4.90 5.60 0.30
C ALA A 38 6.17 6.38 0.00
N CYS A 39 7.22 6.19 0.79
CA CYS A 39 8.53 6.73 0.43
C CYS A 39 9.06 6.09 -0.85
N HIS A 40 9.92 6.81 -1.58
CA HIS A 40 10.51 6.33 -2.82
C HIS A 40 11.20 4.96 -2.67
N THR A 41 11.86 4.70 -1.54
CA THR A 41 12.53 3.43 -1.26
C THR A 41 11.54 2.26 -1.18
N CYS A 42 10.44 2.43 -0.44
CA CYS A 42 9.40 1.39 -0.33
C CYS A 42 8.69 1.19 -1.67
N ASN A 43 8.28 2.28 -2.33
CA ASN A 43 7.61 2.23 -3.62
C ASN A 43 8.49 1.51 -4.68
N SER A 44 9.78 1.88 -4.78
CA SER A 44 10.72 1.23 -5.71
C SER A 44 11.14 -0.19 -5.30
N SER A 45 11.07 -0.55 -4.01
CA SER A 45 11.33 -1.90 -3.54
C SER A 45 10.13 -2.81 -3.84
N LYS A 46 8.91 -2.32 -3.59
CA LYS A 46 7.66 -3.03 -3.89
C LYS A 46 7.48 -3.23 -5.39
N LYS A 47 7.56 -2.16 -6.20
CA LYS A 47 7.25 -2.18 -7.65
C LYS A 47 5.96 -2.96 -7.92
N ASN A 48 6.10 -4.09 -8.61
CA ASN A 48 5.03 -4.93 -9.13
C ASN A 48 4.77 -6.17 -8.27
N HIS A 49 5.42 -6.29 -7.10
CA HIS A 49 5.15 -7.39 -6.18
C HIS A 49 3.79 -7.21 -5.52
N ASP A 50 3.20 -8.32 -5.07
CA ASP A 50 2.05 -8.29 -4.19
C ASP A 50 2.38 -7.49 -2.91
N PRO A 51 1.53 -6.54 -2.50
CA PRO A 51 1.83 -5.65 -1.38
C PRO A 51 1.96 -6.40 -0.05
N ARG A 52 1.20 -7.49 0.18
CA ARG A 52 1.26 -8.26 1.42
C ARG A 52 2.54 -9.08 1.45
N GLU A 53 2.80 -9.86 0.40
CA GLU A 53 3.98 -10.72 0.32
C GLU A 53 5.27 -9.91 0.40
N TRP A 54 5.31 -8.74 -0.26
CA TRP A 54 6.44 -7.83 -0.18
C TRP A 54 6.60 -7.27 1.23
N PHE A 55 5.51 -6.77 1.84
CA PHE A 55 5.60 -6.11 3.14
C PHE A 55 6.02 -7.09 4.23
N MET A 56 5.50 -8.33 4.24
CA MET A 56 5.89 -9.39 5.17
C MET A 56 7.38 -9.76 5.14
N LYS A 57 8.08 -9.46 4.03
CA LYS A 57 9.53 -9.70 3.90
C LYS A 57 10.38 -8.53 4.37
N GLN A 58 9.78 -7.39 4.70
CA GLN A 58 10.53 -6.21 5.13
C GLN A 58 10.90 -6.29 6.61
N PRO A 59 12.05 -5.75 7.03
CA PRO A 59 12.47 -5.75 8.43
C PRO A 59 11.57 -4.88 9.33
N PHE A 60 10.77 -4.00 8.74
CA PHE A 60 9.82 -3.11 9.41
C PHE A 60 8.36 -3.56 9.22
N PHE A 61 8.14 -4.84 8.88
CA PHE A 61 6.79 -5.39 8.80
C PHE A 61 6.06 -5.24 10.13
N ASP A 62 4.82 -4.76 10.06
CA ASP A 62 3.93 -4.65 11.20
C ASP A 62 2.50 -5.03 10.80
N GLN A 63 1.90 -5.94 11.58
CA GLN A 63 0.57 -6.48 11.28
C GLN A 63 -0.52 -5.43 11.53
N GLU A 64 -0.39 -4.58 12.55
CA GLU A 64 -1.39 -3.55 12.83
C GLU A 64 -1.42 -2.50 11.70
N ARG A 65 -0.24 -2.09 11.23
CA ARG A 65 -0.07 -1.21 10.08
C ARG A 65 -0.64 -1.80 8.80
N TRP A 66 -0.43 -3.10 8.58
CA TRP A 66 -1.08 -3.78 7.46
C TRP A 66 -2.60 -3.61 7.51
N LEU A 67 -3.21 -3.82 8.68
CA LEU A 67 -4.65 -3.62 8.87
C LEU A 67 -5.07 -2.15 8.71
N GLU A 68 -4.24 -1.19 9.13
CA GLU A 68 -4.47 0.24 8.90
C GLU A 68 -4.48 0.60 7.41
N ILE A 69 -3.52 0.08 6.65
CA ILE A 69 -3.47 0.25 5.18
C ILE A 69 -4.76 -0.27 4.55
N LEU A 70 -5.19 -1.49 4.93
CA LEU A 70 -6.41 -2.08 4.41
C LEU A 70 -7.64 -1.24 4.76
N LYS A 71 -7.74 -0.79 6.00
CA LYS A 71 -8.82 0.10 6.46
C LYS A 71 -8.86 1.42 5.69
N LEU A 72 -7.70 2.03 5.42
CA LEU A 72 -7.59 3.24 4.62
C LEU A 72 -8.13 3.03 3.19
N LEU A 73 -7.81 1.89 2.60
CA LEU A 73 -8.20 1.55 1.24
C LEU A 73 -9.63 0.98 1.12
N GLY A 74 -10.34 0.81 2.24
CA GLY A 74 -11.65 0.14 2.26
C GLY A 74 -11.58 -1.34 1.87
N LYS A 75 -10.47 -2.01 2.20
CA LYS A 75 -10.15 -3.40 1.87
C LYS A 75 -10.18 -4.31 3.12
N THR A 76 -10.23 -5.62 2.89
CA THR A 76 -10.11 -6.64 3.95
C THR A 76 -8.97 -7.60 3.63
N GLU A 77 -8.48 -8.34 4.63
CA GLU A 77 -7.43 -9.34 4.40
C GLU A 77 -7.84 -10.46 3.43
N ALA A 78 -9.14 -10.72 3.28
CA ALA A 78 -9.65 -11.73 2.36
C ALA A 78 -9.76 -11.23 0.91
N SER A 79 -9.86 -9.91 0.70
CA SER A 79 -10.18 -9.31 -0.61
C SER A 79 -9.25 -8.16 -1.01
N TYR A 80 -8.11 -7.96 -0.34
CA TYR A 80 -7.24 -6.82 -0.62
C TYR A 80 -6.69 -6.80 -2.06
N CYS A 81 -6.45 -7.96 -2.66
CA CYS A 81 -5.99 -8.12 -4.05
C CYS A 81 -7.07 -7.81 -5.09
N GLN A 82 -8.34 -7.71 -4.69
CA GLN A 82 -9.44 -7.46 -5.61
C GLN A 82 -9.56 -5.96 -5.87
N ILE A 83 -9.72 -5.60 -7.14
CA ILE A 83 -10.17 -4.27 -7.53
C ILE A 83 -11.67 -4.22 -7.26
N PRO A 84 -12.23 -3.13 -6.68
CA PRO A 84 -13.67 -2.98 -6.61
C PRO A 84 -14.23 -3.09 -8.03
N LEU A 85 -14.87 -4.22 -8.33
CA LEU A 85 -15.77 -4.35 -9.46
C LEU A 85 -16.90 -3.39 -9.14
N PHE A 86 -17.02 -2.32 -9.94
CA PHE A 86 -18.21 -1.48 -9.93
C PHE A 86 -19.46 -2.33 -10.12
#